data_AF-A0AAD7ZRH5-F1
#
_entry.id   AF-A0AAD7ZRH5-F1
#
_cell.length_a   1.000
_cell.length_b   1.000
_cell.length_c   1.000
_cell.angle_alpha   90.00
_cell.angle_beta   90.00
_cell.angle_gamma   90.00
#
_symmetry.space_group_name_H-M   'P 1'
#
loop_
_entity.id
_entity.type
_entity.pdbx_description
1 polymer ?
#
loop_
_entity_poly.entity_id
_entity_poly.type
_entity_poly.pdbx_seq_one_letter_code
_entity_poly.pdbx_strand_id
1 'polypeptide(L)'
;VSTSPTERLTFPHGAIVLARCRELGVYKLLGESSLQCKNGAWSHRIPACIPTTMLTNFTEDSPPTVLIKIPSGSASVEPSGDLAVFPGSILHLECLFSRKLGNPEWTWTSTFRQFLTGWAIAAEEREWKYRLSIYYTKPQDSGVFTCATPRGLTNSITVHVTGSLIKSLHGFFLLEFLTATNYHYGLFFSDR
;
A
#
# COMPACT_ATOMS: atom_id res chain seq x y z
N VAL A 1 9.72 36.22 8.58
CA VAL A 1 10.37 35.38 9.59
C VAL A 1 10.64 34.03 8.94
N SER A 2 11.91 33.75 8.69
CA SER A 2 12.43 32.57 7.99
C SER A 2 12.31 31.32 8.86
N THR A 3 11.45 30.38 8.50
CA THR A 3 11.41 29.05 9.12
C THR A 3 12.45 28.15 8.46
N SER A 4 13.51 27.87 9.22
CA SER A 4 14.59 26.91 8.94
C SER A 4 14.06 25.51 8.57
N PRO A 5 14.56 24.85 7.50
CA PRO A 5 14.20 23.48 7.17
C PRO A 5 15.20 22.50 7.77
N THR A 6 15.22 22.33 9.09
CA THR A 6 15.76 21.13 9.78
C THR A 6 15.50 21.25 11.27
N GLU A 7 14.23 21.20 11.65
CA GLU A 7 13.90 20.84 13.02
C GLU A 7 14.30 19.36 13.19
N ARG A 8 15.29 19.08 14.06
CA ARG A 8 15.65 17.69 14.38
C ARG A 8 14.51 17.07 15.15
N LEU A 9 13.65 16.37 14.43
CA LEU A 9 12.56 15.62 15.01
C LEU A 9 13.13 14.56 15.96
N THR A 10 12.80 14.73 17.24
CA THR A 10 13.32 13.90 18.32
C THR A 10 12.20 12.97 18.78
N PHE A 11 12.47 11.67 18.80
CA PHE A 11 11.49 10.67 19.17
C PHE A 11 11.78 10.09 20.55
N PRO A 12 10.84 10.16 21.50
CA PRO A 12 11.03 9.57 22.81
C PRO A 12 11.13 8.05 22.70
N HIS A 13 11.75 7.43 23.69
CA HIS A 13 11.74 5.99 23.81
C HIS A 13 10.29 5.47 23.85
N GLY A 14 10.02 4.39 23.11
CA GLY A 14 8.70 3.79 23.00
C GLY A 14 7.85 4.35 21.85
N ALA A 15 8.26 5.48 21.24
CA ALA A 15 7.57 6.03 20.07
C ALA A 15 7.54 5.02 18.91
N ILE A 16 6.40 4.97 18.20
CA ILE A 16 6.21 4.11 17.03
C ILE A 16 6.01 4.99 15.80
N VAL A 17 6.80 4.72 14.77
CA VAL A 17 6.68 5.32 13.43
C VAL A 17 6.14 4.26 12.49
N LEU A 18 5.06 4.60 11.80
CA LEU A 18 4.55 3.86 10.67
C LEU A 18 5.05 4.49 9.37
N ALA A 19 5.74 3.69 8.57
CA ALA A 19 6.31 4.09 7.30
C ALA A 19 5.48 3.49 6.15
N ARG A 20 5.16 4.34 5.16
CA ARG A 20 4.52 3.92 3.92
C ARG A 20 5.10 4.68 2.74
N CYS A 21 4.93 4.12 1.55
CA CYS A 21 5.19 4.86 0.32
C CYS A 21 4.09 5.89 0.07
N ARG A 22 4.42 6.98 -0.64
CA ARG A 22 3.49 8.06 -0.96
C ARG A 22 2.24 7.56 -1.66
N GLU A 23 2.43 6.81 -2.74
CA GLU A 23 1.36 6.27 -3.57
C GLU A 23 1.24 4.77 -3.36
N LEU A 24 0.12 4.36 -2.75
CA LEU A 24 -0.17 2.97 -2.44
C LEU A 24 -0.19 2.12 -3.72
N GLY A 25 0.62 1.07 -3.74
CA GLY A 25 0.72 0.14 -4.88
C GLY A 25 1.58 0.61 -6.05
N VAL A 26 1.88 1.91 -6.17
CA VAL A 26 2.78 2.49 -7.20
C VAL A 26 4.25 2.37 -6.80
N TYR A 27 4.53 2.36 -5.51
CA TYR A 27 5.84 1.99 -4.97
C TYR A 27 5.70 0.75 -4.10
N LYS A 28 6.75 -0.07 -4.05
CA LYS A 28 6.84 -1.19 -3.12
C LYS A 28 7.68 -0.79 -1.91
N LEU A 29 7.14 -0.98 -0.71
CA LEU A 29 7.89 -0.85 0.54
C LEU A 29 8.76 -2.10 0.75
N LEU A 30 10.04 -1.91 1.04
CA LEU A 30 11.01 -2.92 1.40
C LEU A 30 11.44 -2.71 2.85
N GLY A 31 11.19 -3.70 3.70
CA GLY A 31 11.48 -3.65 5.13
C GLY A 31 10.22 -3.50 5.98
N GLU A 32 10.41 -3.30 7.28
CA GLU A 32 9.33 -3.20 8.25
C GLU A 32 8.62 -1.85 8.16
N SER A 33 7.29 -1.86 8.08
CA SER A 33 6.47 -0.65 8.09
C SER A 33 6.34 -0.04 9.49
N SER A 34 6.60 -0.79 10.56
CA SER A 34 6.51 -0.31 11.94
C SER A 34 7.88 -0.29 12.61
N LEU A 35 8.32 0.91 13.00
CA LEU A 35 9.59 1.16 13.66
C LEU A 35 9.35 1.68 15.07
N GLN A 36 9.94 1.02 16.06
CA GLN A 36 9.86 1.46 17.45
C GLN A 36 11.20 2.09 17.89
N CYS A 37 11.15 3.26 18.53
CA CYS A 37 12.32 3.89 19.13
C CYS A 37 12.69 3.17 20.44
N LYS A 38 13.85 2.50 20.46
CA LYS A 38 14.42 1.81 21.63
C LYS A 38 15.69 2.54 22.06
N ASN A 39 15.59 3.37 23.11
CA ASN A 39 16.69 4.14 23.68
C ASN A 39 17.51 4.93 22.63
N GLY A 40 16.84 5.64 21.72
CA GLY A 40 17.47 6.46 20.69
C GLY A 40 17.87 5.71 19.41
N ALA A 41 17.63 4.41 19.32
CA ALA A 41 17.84 3.60 18.12
C ALA A 41 16.51 3.00 17.61
N TRP A 42 16.34 2.87 16.30
CA TRP A 42 15.18 2.19 15.73
C TRP A 42 15.26 0.67 15.90
N SER A 43 14.11 0.02 16.13
CA SER A 43 14.01 -1.43 16.25
C SER A 43 14.43 -2.17 14.98
N HIS A 44 14.28 -1.54 13.81
CA HIS A 44 14.65 -2.07 12.50
C HIS A 44 15.30 -0.98 11.66
N ARG A 45 15.92 -1.37 10.54
CA ARG A 45 16.42 -0.42 9.54
C ARG A 45 15.24 0.34 8.93
N ILE A 46 15.47 1.61 8.60
CA ILE A 46 14.49 2.44 7.91
C ILE A 46 14.14 1.76 6.57
N PRO A 47 12.84 1.55 6.27
CA PRO A 47 12.43 0.85 5.06
C PRO A 47 12.67 1.69 3.80
N ALA A 48 12.69 1.02 2.64
CA ALA A 48 12.91 1.63 1.35
C ALA A 48 11.67 1.54 0.43
N CYS A 49 11.36 2.56 -0.37
CA CYS A 49 10.32 2.55 -1.40
C CYS A 49 11.00 2.44 -2.76
N ILE A 50 10.81 1.31 -3.43
CA ILE A 50 11.36 1.05 -4.76
C ILE A 50 10.30 1.26 -5.85
N PRO A 51 10.70 1.74 -7.04
CA PRO A 51 9.78 1.93 -8.15
C PRO A 51 9.25 0.57 -8.64
N THR A 52 8.03 0.59 -9.17
CA THR A 52 7.35 -0.59 -9.73
C THR A 52 7.18 -0.44 -11.25
N THR A 53 6.60 -1.45 -11.91
CA THR A 53 6.46 -1.51 -13.38
C THR A 53 5.91 -0.25 -14.05
N MET A 54 4.95 0.47 -13.45
CA MET A 54 4.44 1.74 -13.99
C MET A 54 5.53 2.81 -14.08
N LEU A 55 6.42 2.88 -13.09
CA LEU A 55 7.48 3.89 -13.00
C LEU A 55 8.74 3.47 -13.75
N THR A 56 8.99 2.18 -13.89
CA THR A 56 10.16 1.63 -14.60
C THR A 56 9.84 1.25 -16.05
N ASN A 57 8.66 1.61 -16.54
CA ASN A 57 8.19 1.30 -17.89
C ASN A 57 8.25 -0.22 -18.21
N PHE A 58 7.70 -1.02 -17.29
CA PHE A 58 7.57 -2.47 -17.37
C PHE A 58 8.89 -3.26 -17.48
N THR A 59 9.97 -2.74 -16.88
CA THR A 59 11.23 -3.49 -16.73
C THR A 59 11.00 -4.81 -15.97
N GLU A 60 11.57 -5.93 -16.45
CA GLU A 60 11.29 -7.28 -15.93
C GLU A 60 11.69 -7.50 -14.46
N ASP A 61 12.74 -6.81 -14.01
CA ASP A 61 13.25 -6.91 -12.64
C ASP A 61 12.53 -5.95 -11.66
N SER A 62 11.44 -5.32 -12.11
CA SER A 62 10.63 -4.45 -11.26
C SER A 62 9.45 -5.21 -10.64
N PRO A 63 9.13 -4.96 -9.36
CA PRO A 63 7.87 -5.45 -8.80
C PRO A 63 6.67 -4.86 -9.55
N PRO A 64 5.54 -5.56 -9.58
CA PRO A 64 4.36 -5.08 -10.28
C PRO A 64 3.74 -3.88 -9.56
N THR A 65 3.24 -2.90 -10.32
CA THR A 65 2.35 -1.87 -9.78
C THR A 65 0.98 -2.48 -9.48
N VAL A 66 0.35 -2.07 -8.39
CA VAL A 66 -1.06 -2.39 -8.12
C VAL A 66 -1.86 -1.10 -8.11
N LEU A 67 -2.71 -0.89 -9.11
CA LEU A 67 -3.64 0.24 -9.14
C LEU A 67 -4.97 -0.14 -8.49
N ILE A 68 -5.52 0.80 -7.73
CA ILE A 68 -6.80 0.65 -7.04
C ILE A 68 -7.86 1.41 -7.84
N LYS A 69 -8.94 0.73 -8.23
CA LYS A 69 -10.12 1.34 -8.86
C LYS A 69 -11.37 1.00 -8.06
N ILE A 70 -12.24 1.98 -7.85
CA ILE A 70 -13.53 1.84 -7.18
C ILE A 70 -14.65 2.19 -8.17
N PRO A 71 -15.15 1.24 -8.98
CA PRO A 71 -16.25 1.52 -9.90
C PRO A 71 -17.56 1.94 -9.21
N SER A 72 -17.78 1.49 -7.96
CA SER A 72 -18.96 1.82 -7.17
C SER A 72 -18.63 1.75 -5.68
N GLY A 73 -19.23 2.64 -4.89
CA GLY A 73 -18.95 2.76 -3.45
C GLY A 73 -17.81 3.73 -3.15
N SER A 74 -17.06 3.49 -2.07
CA SER A 74 -15.99 4.40 -1.65
C SER A 74 -14.87 3.68 -0.88
N ALA A 75 -13.69 4.28 -0.93
CA ALA A 75 -12.51 3.83 -0.20
C ALA A 75 -11.63 5.02 0.17
N SER A 76 -10.75 4.84 1.14
CA SER A 76 -9.75 5.82 1.57
C SER A 76 -8.46 5.10 1.95
N VAL A 77 -7.32 5.76 1.72
CA VAL A 77 -6.02 5.26 2.18
C VAL A 77 -5.78 5.76 3.60
N GLU A 78 -5.61 4.85 4.53
CA GLU A 78 -5.36 5.16 5.94
C GLU A 78 -3.92 5.66 6.16
N PRO A 79 -3.65 6.39 7.25
CA PRO A 79 -2.30 6.88 7.55
C PRO A 79 -1.25 5.76 7.66
N SER A 80 -1.65 4.56 8.07
CA SER A 80 -0.81 3.35 8.11
C SER A 80 -0.39 2.86 6.73
N GLY A 81 -1.10 3.25 5.67
CA GLY A 81 -0.90 2.78 4.30
C GLY A 81 -1.85 1.67 3.87
N ASP A 82 -2.82 1.31 4.70
CA ASP A 82 -3.85 0.34 4.36
C ASP A 82 -4.99 0.98 3.57
N LEU A 83 -5.70 0.20 2.76
CA LEU A 83 -6.88 0.66 2.03
C LEU A 83 -8.15 0.33 2.84
N ALA A 84 -8.76 1.35 3.43
CA ALA A 84 -10.09 1.23 4.03
C ALA A 84 -11.17 1.30 2.95
N VAL A 85 -12.01 0.28 2.86
CA VAL A 85 -13.07 0.17 1.84
C VAL A 85 -14.43 0.04 2.52
N PHE A 86 -15.40 0.85 2.11
CA PHE A 86 -16.74 0.75 2.69
C PHE A 86 -17.45 -0.54 2.24
N PRO A 87 -18.21 -1.21 3.13
CA PRO A 87 -19.00 -2.38 2.76
C PRO A 87 -19.97 -2.09 1.61
N GLY A 88 -20.18 -3.09 0.73
CA GLY A 88 -21.03 -2.98 -0.45
C GLY A 88 -20.36 -2.33 -1.67
N SER A 89 -19.15 -1.79 -1.53
CA SER A 89 -18.38 -1.24 -2.65
C SER A 89 -17.96 -2.32 -3.65
N ILE A 90 -17.65 -1.91 -4.87
CA ILE A 90 -16.97 -2.73 -5.88
C ILE A 90 -15.53 -2.24 -5.94
N LEU A 91 -14.58 -3.13 -5.67
CA LEU A 91 -13.15 -2.86 -5.69
C LEU A 91 -12.49 -3.66 -6.82
N HIS A 92 -11.65 -3.00 -7.59
CA HIS A 92 -10.78 -3.61 -8.58
C HIS A 92 -9.33 -3.31 -8.22
N LEU A 93 -8.52 -4.36 -8.09
CA LEU A 93 -7.08 -4.27 -7.96
C LEU A 93 -6.47 -4.66 -9.31
N GLU A 94 -5.82 -3.71 -9.98
CA GLU A 94 -5.22 -3.90 -11.29
C GLU A 94 -3.70 -4.06 -11.14
N CYS A 95 -3.22 -5.28 -11.33
CA CYS A 95 -1.80 -5.56 -11.39
C CYS A 95 -1.26 -5.15 -12.76
N LEU A 96 -0.32 -4.21 -12.79
CA LEU A 96 0.30 -3.75 -14.02
C LEU A 96 1.52 -4.61 -14.34
N PHE A 97 1.41 -5.42 -15.39
CA PHE A 97 2.44 -6.35 -15.81
C PHE A 97 2.32 -6.62 -17.30
N SER A 98 3.44 -6.58 -18.02
CA SER A 98 3.45 -6.82 -19.47
C SER A 98 3.07 -8.28 -19.77
N ARG A 99 1.93 -8.47 -20.43
CA ARG A 99 1.41 -9.79 -20.80
C ARG A 99 2.36 -10.61 -21.68
N LYS A 100 3.25 -9.94 -22.41
CA LYS A 100 4.29 -10.58 -23.23
C LYS A 100 5.30 -11.39 -22.39
N LEU A 101 5.45 -11.05 -21.11
CA LEU A 101 6.38 -11.69 -20.17
C LEU A 101 5.75 -12.85 -19.39
N GLY A 102 4.49 -13.18 -19.68
CA GLY A 102 3.74 -14.27 -19.03
C GLY A 102 2.50 -13.77 -18.30
N ASN A 103 2.02 -14.57 -17.34
CA ASN A 103 0.84 -14.24 -16.54
C ASN A 103 1.25 -13.99 -15.09
N PRO A 104 0.88 -12.85 -14.51
CA PRO A 104 1.03 -12.65 -13.08
C PRO A 104 -0.04 -13.46 -12.33
N GLU A 105 0.17 -13.66 -11.03
CA GLU A 105 -0.74 -14.39 -10.15
C GLU A 105 -1.21 -13.48 -9.01
N TRP A 106 -2.49 -13.60 -8.66
CA TRP A 106 -3.05 -12.98 -7.47
C TRP A 106 -3.19 -14.00 -6.35
N THR A 107 -2.75 -13.64 -5.16
CA THR A 107 -2.97 -14.40 -3.92
C THR A 107 -3.53 -13.49 -2.84
N TRP A 108 -4.26 -14.04 -1.88
CA TRP A 108 -4.85 -13.27 -0.79
C TRP A 108 -4.97 -14.08 0.49
N THR A 109 -5.08 -13.37 1.63
CA THR A 109 -5.14 -14.01 2.95
C THR A 109 -6.54 -14.42 3.41
N SER A 110 -7.60 -13.79 2.88
CA SER A 110 -8.97 -14.14 3.27
C SER A 110 -9.37 -15.51 2.71
N THR A 111 -9.84 -16.41 3.57
CA THR A 111 -10.36 -17.73 3.17
C THR A 111 -11.86 -17.73 2.90
N PHE A 112 -12.52 -16.56 2.97
CA PHE A 112 -13.98 -16.46 2.91
C PHE A 112 -14.55 -16.81 1.53
N ARG A 113 -13.91 -16.34 0.45
CA ARG A 113 -14.34 -16.63 -0.92
C ARG A 113 -13.18 -16.49 -1.91
N GLN A 114 -13.42 -17.02 -3.11
CA GLN A 114 -12.54 -16.81 -4.26
C GLN A 114 -12.93 -15.53 -5.01
N PHE A 115 -11.95 -14.86 -5.60
CA PHE A 115 -12.15 -13.66 -6.39
C PHE A 115 -11.88 -13.93 -7.87
N LEU A 116 -12.62 -13.24 -8.73
CA LEU A 116 -12.42 -13.35 -10.17
C LEU A 116 -11.16 -12.58 -10.55
N THR A 117 -10.29 -13.23 -11.32
CA THR A 117 -9.09 -12.63 -11.88
C THR A 117 -9.11 -12.72 -13.41
N GLY A 118 -8.49 -11.77 -14.09
CA GLY A 118 -8.42 -11.79 -15.55
C GLY A 118 -7.76 -10.57 -16.15
N TRP A 119 -7.30 -10.72 -17.39
CA TRP A 119 -6.81 -9.61 -18.20
C TRP A 119 -7.93 -8.62 -18.49
N ALA A 120 -7.59 -7.32 -18.54
CA ALA A 120 -8.52 -6.32 -19.04
C ALA A 120 -8.97 -6.66 -20.47
N ILE A 121 -10.18 -6.24 -20.83
CA ILE A 121 -10.79 -6.54 -22.12
C ILE A 121 -10.52 -5.43 -23.14
N ALA A 122 -10.49 -4.18 -22.67
CA ALA A 122 -10.26 -3.00 -23.50
C ALA A 122 -8.89 -3.08 -24.19
N ALA A 123 -8.83 -2.75 -25.48
CA ALA A 123 -7.66 -2.96 -26.33
C ALA A 123 -6.42 -2.21 -25.82
N GLU A 124 -6.64 -1.04 -25.24
CA GLU A 124 -5.63 -0.17 -24.65
C GLU A 124 -5.07 -0.68 -23.32
N GLU A 125 -5.78 -1.56 -22.61
CA GLU A 125 -5.41 -2.04 -21.26
C GLU A 125 -5.03 -3.54 -21.24
N ARG A 126 -5.54 -4.35 -22.17
CA ARG A 126 -5.47 -5.83 -22.15
C ARG A 126 -4.08 -6.44 -22.22
N GLU A 127 -3.09 -5.64 -22.61
CA GLU A 127 -1.69 -6.07 -22.74
C GLU A 127 -0.89 -5.85 -21.46
N TRP A 128 -1.43 -5.13 -20.48
CA TRP A 128 -0.68 -4.74 -19.29
C TRP A 128 -1.48 -4.69 -17.98
N LYS A 129 -2.80 -4.90 -18.00
CA LYS A 129 -3.63 -4.93 -16.79
C LYS A 129 -4.21 -6.30 -16.49
N TYR A 130 -3.79 -6.90 -15.37
CA TYR A 130 -4.37 -8.12 -14.83
C TYR A 130 -5.16 -7.82 -13.55
N ARG A 131 -6.48 -7.87 -13.64
CA ARG A 131 -7.41 -7.42 -12.61
C ARG A 131 -7.81 -8.56 -11.67
N LEU A 132 -7.92 -8.24 -10.38
CA LEU A 132 -8.71 -8.96 -9.39
C LEU A 132 -9.93 -8.11 -9.03
N SER A 133 -11.12 -8.73 -8.99
CA SER A 133 -12.39 -8.04 -8.73
C SER A 133 -13.05 -8.54 -7.45
N ILE A 134 -13.32 -7.60 -6.53
CA ILE A 134 -14.07 -7.84 -5.29
C ILE A 134 -15.42 -7.13 -5.42
N TYR A 135 -16.49 -7.91 -5.59
CA TYR A 135 -17.85 -7.39 -5.74
C TYR A 135 -18.58 -7.37 -4.40
N TYR A 136 -19.23 -6.25 -4.11
CA TYR A 136 -20.04 -6.04 -2.91
C TYR A 136 -19.27 -6.42 -1.65
N THR A 137 -18.21 -5.65 -1.37
CA THR A 137 -17.25 -5.90 -0.29
C THR A 137 -17.94 -6.18 1.05
N LYS A 138 -17.46 -7.19 1.77
CA LYS A 138 -17.90 -7.54 3.11
C LYS A 138 -16.72 -7.48 4.09
N PRO A 139 -16.96 -7.29 5.40
CA PRO A 139 -15.88 -7.29 6.39
C PRO A 139 -14.93 -8.48 6.30
N GLN A 140 -15.44 -9.67 5.93
CA GLN A 140 -14.67 -10.91 5.75
C GLN A 140 -13.73 -10.89 4.53
N ASP A 141 -13.92 -9.96 3.59
CA ASP A 141 -13.00 -9.78 2.45
C ASP A 141 -11.73 -9.02 2.84
N SER A 142 -11.65 -8.52 4.07
CA SER A 142 -10.44 -7.87 4.58
C SER A 142 -9.26 -8.84 4.55
N GLY A 143 -8.09 -8.34 4.14
CA GLY A 143 -6.90 -9.16 4.01
C GLY A 143 -5.82 -8.49 3.18
N VAL A 144 -4.71 -9.21 2.99
CA VAL A 144 -3.60 -8.77 2.13
C VAL A 144 -3.79 -9.41 0.77
N PHE A 145 -3.79 -8.59 -0.27
CA PHE A 145 -3.88 -8.99 -1.67
C PHE A 145 -2.53 -8.77 -2.34
N THR A 146 -1.93 -9.83 -2.85
CA THR A 146 -0.58 -9.81 -3.42
C THR A 146 -0.61 -10.19 -4.89
N CYS A 147 -0.07 -9.32 -5.74
CA CYS A 147 0.24 -9.68 -7.12
C CYS A 147 1.70 -10.14 -7.21
N ALA A 148 1.93 -11.29 -7.85
CA ALA A 148 3.24 -11.86 -8.09
C ALA A 148 3.51 -11.98 -9.60
N THR A 149 4.71 -11.60 -10.03
CA THR A 149 5.18 -11.89 -11.39
C THR A 149 5.67 -13.34 -11.50
N PRO A 150 5.78 -13.91 -12.71
CA PRO A 150 6.38 -15.23 -12.91
C PRO A 150 7.80 -15.39 -12.35
N ARG A 151 8.54 -14.28 -12.18
CA ARG A 151 9.89 -14.25 -11.61
C ARG A 151 9.90 -14.15 -10.08
N GLY A 152 8.73 -14.20 -9.43
CA GLY A 152 8.59 -14.12 -7.97
C GLY A 152 8.67 -12.71 -7.40
N LEU A 153 8.64 -11.66 -8.24
CA LEU A 153 8.58 -10.28 -7.74
C LEU A 153 7.14 -9.95 -7.36
N THR A 154 6.95 -9.45 -6.15
CA THR A 154 5.60 -9.23 -5.60
C THR A 154 5.34 -7.79 -5.23
N ASN A 155 4.08 -7.39 -5.20
CA ASN A 155 3.62 -6.18 -4.52
C ASN A 155 2.24 -6.43 -3.90
N SER A 156 2.00 -5.85 -2.73
CA SER A 156 0.86 -6.22 -1.89
C SER A 156 0.11 -5.00 -1.39
N ILE A 157 -1.21 -5.12 -1.31
CA ILE A 157 -2.12 -4.12 -0.73
C ILE A 157 -2.88 -4.75 0.42
N THR A 158 -2.85 -4.13 1.59
CA THR A 158 -3.73 -4.48 2.71
C THR A 158 -5.07 -3.78 2.52
N VAL A 159 -6.15 -4.55 2.55
CA VAL A 159 -7.52 -4.05 2.43
C VAL A 159 -8.26 -4.32 3.73
N HIS A 160 -8.87 -3.27 4.29
CA HIS A 160 -9.74 -3.35 5.46
C HIS A 160 -11.15 -2.90 5.08
N VAL A 161 -12.10 -3.83 5.09
CA VAL A 161 -13.50 -3.52 4.78
C VAL A 161 -14.21 -3.10 6.07
N THR A 162 -14.43 -1.79 6.23
CA THR A 162 -14.98 -1.18 7.44
C THR A 162 -15.98 -0.07 7.12
N GLY A 163 -17.06 0.00 7.90
CA GLY A 163 -18.06 1.09 7.81
C GLY A 163 -17.62 2.38 8.50
N SER A 164 -16.47 2.37 9.16
CA SER A 164 -15.87 3.55 9.79
C SER A 164 -14.41 3.62 9.36
N LEU A 165 -14.04 4.73 8.73
CA LEU A 165 -12.63 5.08 8.61
C LEU A 165 -12.09 5.20 10.04
N ILE A 166 -10.89 4.67 10.31
CA ILE A 166 -10.25 4.94 11.58
C ILE A 166 -10.09 6.46 11.63
N LYS A 167 -10.98 7.13 12.40
CA LYS A 167 -10.84 8.55 12.73
C LYS A 167 -9.41 8.66 13.22
N SER A 168 -8.61 9.52 12.56
CA SER A 168 -7.29 9.92 13.04
C SER A 168 -7.36 10.00 14.56
N LEU A 169 -6.87 8.95 15.23
CA LEU A 169 -6.95 8.84 16.67
C LEU A 169 -6.19 10.05 17.16
N HIS A 170 -6.82 10.86 18.02
CA HIS A 170 -6.21 11.99 18.71
C HIS A 170 -4.76 11.61 19.11
N GLY A 171 -3.75 12.06 18.34
CA GLY A 171 -2.35 11.63 18.51
C GLY A 171 -1.61 11.21 17.24
N PHE A 172 -2.30 11.00 16.11
CA PHE A 172 -1.65 10.69 14.82
C PHE A 172 -1.15 11.98 14.14
N PHE A 173 0.14 12.28 14.25
CA PHE A 173 0.77 13.31 13.41
C PHE A 173 1.35 12.62 12.17
N LEU A 174 0.78 12.91 11.00
CA LEU A 174 1.44 12.60 9.74
C LEU A 174 2.62 13.56 9.62
N LEU A 175 3.84 13.06 9.83
CA LEU A 175 5.02 13.84 9.52
C LEU A 175 5.48 13.49 8.11
N GLU A 176 5.30 14.45 7.22
CA GLU A 176 5.97 14.45 5.93
C GLU A 176 7.45 14.76 6.17
N PHE A 177 8.23 13.71 6.41
CA PHE A 177 9.67 13.84 6.30
C PHE A 177 10.01 14.01 4.81
N LEU A 178 10.33 15.24 4.42
CA LEU A 178 11.09 15.52 3.20
C LEU A 178 12.54 15.03 3.38
N THR A 179 12.72 13.73 3.59
CA THR A 179 13.96 13.09 3.13
C THR A 179 13.80 12.87 1.64
N ALA A 180 14.86 13.01 0.85
CA ALA A 180 14.86 13.08 -0.63
C ALA A 180 14.34 11.84 -1.40
N THR A 181 13.32 11.15 -0.91
CA THR A 181 12.91 9.81 -1.29
C THR A 181 11.43 9.61 -0.94
N ASN A 182 10.68 8.89 -1.77
CA ASN A 182 9.22 8.92 -1.94
C ASN A 182 8.33 8.39 -0.76
N TYR A 183 8.55 8.83 0.47
CA TYR A 183 7.88 8.34 1.69
C TYR A 183 6.87 9.31 2.28
N HIS A 184 5.91 8.74 3.02
CA HIS A 184 5.17 9.44 4.08
C HIS A 184 5.30 8.63 5.38
N TYR A 185 5.43 9.32 6.51
CA TYR A 185 5.52 8.68 7.82
C TYR A 185 4.39 9.19 8.71
N GLY A 186 3.76 8.27 9.43
CA GLY A 186 2.81 8.57 10.49
C GLY A 186 3.43 8.25 11.84
N LEU A 187 3.26 9.14 12.82
CA LEU A 187 3.73 8.95 14.18
C LEU A 187 2.58 8.66 15.12
N PHE A 188 2.79 7.64 15.95
CA PHE A 188 1.93 7.32 17.08
C PHE A 188 2.66 7.60 18.38
N PHE A 189 2.08 8.49 19.17
CA PHE A 189 2.38 8.63 20.59
C PHE A 189 1.29 7.90 21.37
N SER A 190 1.69 6.90 22.14
CA SER A 190 0.79 6.30 23.13
C SER A 190 0.89 7.17 24.38
N ASP A 191 -0.09 8.04 24.60
CA ASP A 191 -0.24 8.72 25.89
C ASP A 191 -0.51 7.64 26.95
N ARG A 192 0.43 7.49 27.90
CA ARG A 192 0.14 6.86 29.18
C ARG A 192 -0.35 7.91 30.16
#